data_AF-D0NZT8-F1
#
_entry.id   AF-D0NZT8-F1
#
_cell.length_a   1.000
_cell.length_b   1.000
_cell.length_c   1.000
_cell.angle_alpha   90.00
_cell.angle_beta   90.00
_cell.angle_gamma   90.00
#
_symmetry.space_group_name_H-M   'P 1'
#
loop_
_entity.id
_entity.type
_entity.pdbx_description
1 polymer ?
#
loop_
_entity_poly.entity_id
_entity_poly.type
_entity_poly.pdbx_seq_one_letter_code
_entity_poly.pdbx_strand_id
1 'polypeptide(L)'
;MELKDLTPLLLQRERESSDVDVELLTNTLRGGHAANVHRKDAEAAISRHFVLSKRDTAFQNHTQRYETALEKTYHYVKLIQSGKVDSDAQQIMYDVIGEKLPIQVHRSMFIPTLENQADDEQQAHWLPLATSYRILGAYAQTELGHGSNVQVANGGLEG
;
A
#
# COMPACT_ATOMS: atom_id res chain seq x y z
N MET A 1 34.06 -26.12 14.27
CA MET A 1 32.84 -26.94 14.19
C MET A 1 31.72 -26.00 13.77
N GLU A 2 31.37 -25.97 12.49
CA GLU A 2 30.21 -25.18 12.03
C GLU A 2 28.94 -25.81 12.61
N LEU A 3 28.16 -25.03 13.36
CA LEU A 3 26.79 -25.39 13.69
C LEU A 3 26.00 -25.40 12.39
N LYS A 4 25.54 -26.58 11.96
CA LYS A 4 24.59 -26.67 10.83
C LYS A 4 23.35 -25.88 11.19
N ASP A 5 22.92 -24.98 10.30
CA ASP A 5 21.63 -24.32 10.43
C ASP A 5 20.52 -25.37 10.26
N LEU A 6 19.93 -25.78 11.39
CA LEU A 6 18.85 -26.76 11.44
C LEU A 6 17.47 -26.12 11.22
N THR A 7 17.39 -24.80 11.07
CA THR A 7 16.12 -24.06 10.98
C THR A 7 15.19 -24.60 9.88
N PRO A 8 15.66 -24.89 8.65
CA PRO A 8 14.78 -25.43 7.61
C PRO A 8 14.21 -26.80 7.97
N LEU A 9 15.01 -27.67 8.60
CA LEU A 9 14.61 -29.02 8.99
C LEU A 9 13.60 -28.99 10.15
N LEU A 10 13.81 -28.11 11.13
CA LEU A 10 12.89 -27.94 12.24
C LEU A 10 11.55 -27.37 11.75
N LEU A 11 11.56 -26.37 10.87
CA LEU A 11 10.34 -25.83 10.26
C LEU A 11 9.59 -26.88 9.44
N GLN A 12 10.31 -27.74 8.71
CA GLN A 12 9.68 -28.83 7.97
C GLN A 12 9.01 -29.83 8.92
N ARG A 13 9.70 -30.27 9.97
CA ARG A 13 9.14 -31.17 10.98
C ARG A 13 7.86 -30.62 11.63
N GLU A 14 7.85 -29.34 12.00
CA GLU A 14 6.66 -28.71 12.61
C GLU A 14 5.51 -28.54 11.62
N ARG A 15 5.78 -28.44 10.31
CA ARG A 15 4.73 -28.43 9.28
C ARG A 15 4.13 -29.81 9.07
N GLU A 16 4.98 -30.84 9.10
CA GLU A 16 4.57 -32.25 8.93
C GLU A 16 3.80 -32.81 10.13
N SER A 17 3.97 -32.23 11.32
CA SER A 17 3.24 -32.64 12.54
C SER A 17 1.83 -32.06 12.66
N SER A 18 1.35 -31.31 11.66
CA SER A 18 0.06 -30.63 11.66
C SER A 18 -0.93 -31.30 10.72
N ASP A 19 -2.16 -31.55 11.21
CA ASP A 19 -3.28 -32.07 10.40
C ASP A 19 -4.08 -30.95 9.71
N VAL A 20 -3.61 -29.70 9.77
CA VAL A 20 -4.31 -28.54 9.19
C VAL A 20 -4.14 -28.53 7.67
N ASP A 21 -5.26 -28.52 6.94
CA ASP A 21 -5.27 -28.17 5.52
C ASP A 21 -4.94 -26.68 5.35
N VAL A 22 -3.66 -26.40 5.07
CA VAL A 22 -3.14 -25.04 4.90
C VAL A 22 -3.77 -24.33 3.71
N GLU A 23 -4.09 -25.05 2.64
CA GLU A 23 -4.69 -24.44 1.45
C GLU A 23 -6.14 -24.02 1.75
N LEU A 24 -6.93 -24.92 2.33
CA LEU A 24 -8.29 -24.61 2.75
C LEU A 24 -8.33 -23.46 3.75
N LEU A 25 -7.48 -23.50 4.78
CA LEU A 25 -7.40 -22.44 5.80
C LEU A 25 -6.99 -21.11 5.17
N THR A 26 -5.96 -21.10 4.32
CA THR A 26 -5.51 -19.87 3.66
C THR A 26 -6.58 -19.29 2.76
N ASN A 27 -7.25 -20.12 1.96
CA ASN A 27 -8.34 -19.69 1.10
C ASN A 27 -9.48 -19.11 1.95
N THR A 28 -9.84 -19.75 3.06
CA THR A 28 -10.88 -19.27 3.98
C THR A 28 -10.52 -17.91 4.57
N LEU A 29 -9.31 -17.75 5.12
CA LEU A 29 -8.85 -16.50 5.71
C LEU A 29 -8.70 -15.35 4.71
N ARG A 30 -8.56 -15.66 3.42
CA ARG A 30 -8.40 -14.67 2.35
C ARG A 30 -9.70 -14.40 1.58
N GLY A 31 -10.84 -14.87 2.07
CA GLY A 31 -12.14 -14.61 1.43
C GLY A 31 -12.45 -15.52 0.23
N GLY A 32 -11.78 -16.67 0.14
CA GLY A 32 -11.98 -17.68 -0.89
C GLY A 32 -10.74 -17.95 -1.75
N HIS A 33 -10.82 -19.01 -2.55
CA HIS A 33 -9.73 -19.42 -3.45
C HIS A 33 -9.40 -18.32 -4.48
N ALA A 34 -10.41 -17.76 -5.16
CA ALA A 34 -10.22 -16.73 -6.17
C ALA A 34 -9.53 -15.48 -5.61
N ALA A 35 -9.97 -15.00 -4.43
CA ALA A 35 -9.35 -13.86 -3.75
C ALA A 35 -7.90 -14.15 -3.33
N ASN A 36 -7.60 -15.38 -2.88
CA ASN A 36 -6.23 -15.76 -2.55
C ASN A 36 -5.33 -15.86 -3.79
N VAL A 37 -5.85 -16.36 -4.93
CA VAL A 37 -5.13 -16.36 -6.21
C VAL A 37 -4.81 -14.94 -6.64
N HIS A 38 -5.82 -14.06 -6.67
CA HIS A 38 -5.66 -12.64 -7.00
C HIS A 38 -4.59 -11.96 -6.13
N ARG A 39 -4.64 -12.21 -4.81
CA ARG A 39 -3.65 -11.71 -3.85
C ARG A 39 -2.24 -12.22 -4.14
N LYS A 40 -2.08 -13.52 -4.46
CA LYS A 40 -0.77 -14.11 -4.81
C LYS A 40 -0.23 -13.50 -6.10
N ASP A 41 -1.07 -13.20 -7.08
CA ASP A 41 -0.66 -12.57 -8.34
C ASP A 41 -0.18 -11.14 -8.11
N ALA A 42 -0.92 -10.34 -7.33
CA ALA A 42 -0.50 -8.99 -6.93
C ALA A 42 0.81 -9.01 -6.13
N GLU A 43 0.97 -9.95 -5.19
CA GLU A 43 2.22 -10.13 -4.42
C GLU A 43 3.41 -10.52 -5.32
N ALA A 44 3.18 -11.42 -6.28
CA ALA A 44 4.22 -11.86 -7.22
C ALA A 44 4.68 -10.71 -8.12
N ALA A 45 3.77 -9.82 -8.54
CA ALA A 45 4.11 -8.67 -9.35
C ALA A 45 5.10 -7.73 -8.65
N ILE A 46 4.95 -7.53 -7.33
CA ILE A 46 5.88 -6.71 -6.54
C ILE A 46 7.17 -7.48 -6.23
N SER A 47 7.07 -8.73 -5.79
CA SER A 47 8.23 -9.54 -5.39
C SER A 47 9.21 -9.79 -6.55
N ARG A 48 8.72 -9.81 -7.79
CA ARG A 48 9.55 -9.97 -8.99
C ARG A 48 10.10 -8.66 -9.53
N HIS A 49 9.57 -7.51 -9.09
CA HIS A 49 9.98 -6.21 -9.61
C HIS A 49 11.28 -5.75 -8.94
N PHE A 50 12.35 -5.55 -9.73
CA PHE A 50 13.70 -5.23 -9.26
C PHE A 50 13.79 -4.09 -8.22
N VAL A 51 13.07 -2.98 -8.41
CA VAL A 51 13.05 -1.86 -7.45
C VAL A 51 12.09 -2.08 -6.28
N LEU A 52 10.85 -2.50 -6.55
CA LEU A 52 9.79 -2.62 -5.53
C LEU A 52 10.03 -3.78 -4.55
N SER A 53 10.82 -4.79 -4.92
CA SER A 53 11.17 -5.92 -4.05
C SER A 53 12.34 -5.66 -3.11
N LYS A 54 13.06 -4.53 -3.23
CA LYS A 54 14.19 -4.20 -2.34
C LYS A 54 13.74 -4.06 -0.88
N ARG A 55 14.55 -4.60 0.06
CA ARG A 55 14.31 -4.63 1.52
C ARG A 55 15.54 -4.18 2.31
N ASP A 56 16.11 -3.03 1.94
CA ASP A 56 17.34 -2.47 2.50
C ASP A 56 17.13 -1.21 3.35
N THR A 57 15.87 -0.81 3.58
CA THR A 57 15.47 0.40 4.33
C THR A 57 16.13 0.51 5.70
N ALA A 58 16.39 -0.63 6.35
CA ALA A 58 17.03 -0.70 7.67
C ALA A 58 18.45 -0.10 7.67
N PHE A 59 19.15 -0.12 6.53
CA PHE A 59 20.53 0.34 6.37
C PHE A 59 20.65 1.76 5.80
N GLN A 60 19.52 2.44 5.58
CA GLN A 60 19.46 3.74 4.93
C GLN A 60 19.23 4.87 5.95
N ASN A 61 19.88 6.02 5.74
CA ASN A 61 19.58 7.26 6.46
C ASN A 61 18.30 7.93 5.93
N HIS A 62 17.85 9.03 6.56
CA HIS A 62 16.62 9.72 6.19
C HIS A 62 16.57 10.14 4.71
N THR A 63 17.62 10.76 4.18
CA THR A 63 17.69 11.20 2.78
C THR A 63 17.62 10.02 1.83
N GLN A 64 18.42 8.97 2.08
CA GLN A 64 18.44 7.76 1.26
C GLN A 64 17.08 7.05 1.24
N ARG A 65 16.39 7.01 2.39
CA ARG A 65 15.04 6.46 2.49
C ARG A 65 14.05 7.26 1.65
N TYR A 66 14.15 8.59 1.69
CA TYR A 66 13.27 9.44 0.90
C TYR A 66 13.50 9.27 -0.61
N GLU A 67 14.77 9.24 -1.05
CA GLU A 67 15.13 8.97 -2.44
C GLU A 67 14.65 7.59 -2.92
N THR A 68 14.87 6.55 -2.12
CA THR A 68 14.41 5.18 -2.42
C THR A 68 12.89 5.12 -2.48
N ALA A 69 12.19 5.80 -1.56
CA ALA A 69 10.73 5.84 -1.55
C ALA A 69 10.16 6.60 -2.76
N LEU A 70 10.84 7.64 -3.26
CA LEU A 70 10.49 8.30 -4.52
C LEU A 70 10.69 7.37 -5.72
N GLU A 71 11.83 6.66 -5.78
CA GLU A 71 12.09 5.66 -6.83
C GLU A 71 11.01 4.57 -6.84
N LYS A 72 10.69 4.00 -5.67
CA LYS A 72 9.63 3.01 -5.51
C LYS A 72 8.26 3.57 -5.88
N THR A 73 7.96 4.83 -5.53
CA THR A 73 6.70 5.49 -5.92
C THR A 73 6.57 5.56 -7.44
N TYR A 74 7.63 5.99 -8.13
CA TYR A 74 7.64 6.05 -9.59
C TYR A 74 7.37 4.68 -10.22
N HIS A 75 8.09 3.65 -9.78
CA HIS A 75 7.90 2.29 -10.30
C HIS A 75 6.53 1.70 -9.99
N TYR A 76 6.00 1.95 -8.79
CA TYR A 76 4.67 1.53 -8.41
C TYR A 76 3.60 2.16 -9.30
N VAL A 77 3.65 3.49 -9.50
CA VAL A 77 2.72 4.22 -10.38
C VAL A 77 2.82 3.72 -11.83
N LYS A 78 4.04 3.47 -12.35
CA LYS A 78 4.22 2.90 -13.69
C LYS A 78 3.64 1.49 -13.81
N LEU A 79 3.80 0.67 -12.78
CA LEU A 79 3.25 -0.69 -12.76
C LEU A 79 1.72 -0.66 -12.85
N ILE A 80 1.05 0.14 -12.02
CA ILE A 80 -0.42 0.23 -12.02
C ILE A 80 -0.98 0.96 -13.25
N GLN A 81 -0.22 1.86 -13.88
CA GLN A 81 -0.63 2.52 -15.12
C GLN A 81 -0.49 1.62 -16.36
N SER A 82 0.47 0.69 -16.35
CA SER A 82 0.72 -0.22 -17.47
C SER A 82 -0.17 -1.46 -17.48
N GLY A 83 -0.69 -1.85 -16.31
CA GLY A 83 -1.67 -2.92 -16.15
C GLY A 83 -3.08 -2.39 -15.90
N LYS A 84 -4.10 -3.19 -16.20
CA LYS A 84 -5.46 -2.97 -15.67
C LYS A 84 -5.54 -3.56 -14.27
N VAL A 85 -4.93 -2.88 -13.30
CA VAL A 85 -4.89 -3.32 -11.89
C VAL A 85 -6.06 -2.71 -11.14
N ASP A 86 -6.97 -3.55 -10.64
CA ASP A 86 -8.09 -3.12 -9.80
C ASP A 86 -7.63 -2.58 -8.44
N SER A 87 -8.54 -1.89 -7.73
CA SER A 87 -8.25 -1.24 -6.44
C SER A 87 -7.68 -2.20 -5.39
N ASP A 88 -8.20 -3.44 -5.34
CA ASP A 88 -7.81 -4.43 -4.34
C ASP A 88 -6.38 -4.91 -4.61
N ALA A 89 -6.07 -5.25 -5.86
CA ALA A 89 -4.71 -5.58 -6.27
C ALA A 89 -3.75 -4.42 -6.03
N GLN A 90 -4.15 -3.18 -6.32
CA GLN A 90 -3.30 -2.01 -6.05
C GLN A 90 -2.99 -1.87 -4.56
N GLN A 91 -3.97 -2.12 -3.68
CA GLN A 91 -3.79 -2.07 -2.23
C GLN A 91 -2.85 -3.19 -1.76
N ILE A 92 -3.07 -4.42 -2.21
CA ILE A 92 -2.20 -5.58 -1.90
C ILE A 92 -0.77 -5.31 -2.37
N MET A 93 -0.60 -4.83 -3.61
CA MET A 93 0.70 -4.43 -4.16
C MET A 93 1.39 -3.38 -3.28
N TYR A 94 0.65 -2.35 -2.85
CA TYR A 94 1.20 -1.31 -1.98
C TYR A 94 1.65 -1.88 -0.63
N ASP A 95 0.85 -2.75 -0.02
CA ASP A 95 1.17 -3.36 1.27
C ASP A 95 2.39 -4.29 1.17
N VAL A 96 2.54 -5.03 0.06
CA VAL A 96 3.68 -5.93 -0.17
C VAL A 96 5.00 -5.17 -0.29
N ILE A 97 5.00 -3.91 -0.75
CA ILE A 97 6.22 -3.07 -0.77
C ILE A 97 6.80 -2.93 0.64
N GLY A 98 5.98 -2.97 1.68
CA GLY A 98 6.41 -3.02 3.08
C GLY A 98 6.94 -1.70 3.63
N GLU A 99 6.77 -0.60 2.90
CA GLU A 99 7.27 0.73 3.26
C GLU A 99 6.20 1.80 3.03
N LYS A 100 6.28 2.90 3.78
CA LYS A 100 5.41 4.06 3.60
C LYS A 100 5.98 4.94 2.49
N LEU A 101 5.31 4.96 1.34
CA LEU A 101 5.71 5.75 0.18
C LEU A 101 5.08 7.15 0.21
N PRO A 102 5.73 8.17 -0.39
CA PRO A 102 5.22 9.54 -0.54
C PRO A 102 4.06 9.67 -1.56
N ILE A 103 3.21 8.64 -1.65
CA ILE A 103 1.99 8.59 -2.46
C ILE A 103 0.80 8.08 -1.67
N GLN A 104 1.01 7.62 -0.42
CA GLN A 104 -0.04 6.97 0.37
C GLN A 104 -1.27 7.86 0.52
N VAL A 105 -1.07 9.09 1.00
CA VAL A 105 -2.17 10.03 1.28
C VAL A 105 -2.92 10.40 0.00
N HIS A 106 -2.20 10.52 -1.12
CA HIS A 106 -2.83 10.76 -2.41
C HIS A 106 -3.84 9.65 -2.77
N ARG A 107 -3.43 8.38 -2.58
CA ARG A 107 -4.29 7.22 -2.87
C ARG A 107 -5.39 7.00 -1.85
N SER A 108 -5.07 7.10 -0.56
CA SER A 108 -5.97 6.67 0.51
C SER A 108 -6.89 7.77 1.03
N MET A 109 -6.61 9.05 0.74
CA MET A 109 -7.40 10.18 1.22
C MET A 109 -7.77 11.15 0.11
N PHE A 110 -6.81 11.64 -0.67
CA PHE A 110 -7.06 12.69 -1.67
C PHE A 110 -8.03 12.23 -2.77
N ILE A 111 -7.76 11.07 -3.41
CA ILE A 111 -8.66 10.51 -4.44
C ILE A 111 -10.06 10.23 -3.85
N PRO A 112 -10.22 9.49 -2.73
CA PRO A 112 -11.53 9.28 -2.12
C PRO A 112 -12.26 10.56 -1.73
N THR A 113 -11.54 11.61 -1.32
CA THR A 113 -12.15 12.91 -1.01
C THR A 113 -12.78 13.52 -2.26
N LEU A 114 -12.09 13.47 -3.41
CA LEU A 114 -12.64 13.92 -4.69
C LEU A 114 -13.87 13.07 -5.09
N GLU A 115 -13.80 11.75 -4.97
CA GLU A 115 -14.90 10.84 -5.34
C GLU A 115 -16.17 11.07 -4.52
N ASN A 116 -16.02 11.40 -3.23
CA ASN A 116 -17.15 11.43 -2.30
C ASN A 116 -17.64 12.85 -1.94
N GLN A 117 -16.82 13.88 -2.14
CA GLN A 117 -17.14 15.24 -1.66
C GLN A 117 -17.14 16.30 -2.77
N ALA A 118 -16.59 16.00 -3.95
CA ALA A 118 -16.63 16.94 -5.07
C ALA A 118 -17.94 16.81 -5.85
N ASP A 119 -18.43 17.92 -6.40
CA ASP A 119 -19.58 17.91 -7.31
C ASP A 119 -19.23 17.33 -8.70
N ASP A 120 -20.23 17.12 -9.56
CA ASP A 120 -20.04 16.47 -10.86
C ASP A 120 -19.03 17.22 -11.77
N GLU A 121 -19.04 18.56 -11.76
CA GLU A 121 -18.12 19.36 -12.57
C GLU A 121 -16.69 19.26 -12.04
N GLN A 122 -16.53 19.31 -10.72
CA GLN A 122 -15.24 19.14 -10.04
C GLN A 122 -14.68 17.72 -10.24
N GLN A 123 -15.51 16.68 -10.12
CA GLN A 123 -15.10 15.31 -10.37
C GLN A 123 -14.65 15.14 -11.83
N ALA A 124 -15.43 15.63 -12.79
CA ALA A 124 -15.09 15.55 -14.21
C ALA A 124 -13.75 16.22 -14.56
N HIS A 125 -13.38 17.27 -13.83
CA HIS A 125 -12.10 17.96 -14.01
C HIS A 125 -10.94 17.31 -13.25
N TRP A 126 -11.08 17.11 -11.93
CA TRP A 126 -9.96 16.76 -11.05
C TRP A 126 -9.73 15.25 -10.93
N LEU A 127 -10.78 14.43 -10.92
CA LEU A 127 -10.64 13.00 -10.68
C LEU A 127 -9.83 12.30 -11.78
N PRO A 128 -10.00 12.60 -13.09
CA PRO A 128 -9.14 12.03 -14.12
C PRO A 128 -7.66 12.45 -13.99
N LEU A 129 -7.38 13.66 -13.48
CA LEU A 129 -6.01 14.12 -13.25
C LEU A 129 -5.37 13.40 -12.07
N ALA A 130 -6.11 13.21 -10.99
CA ALA A 130 -5.65 12.53 -9.77
C ALA A 130 -5.42 11.03 -10.02
N THR A 131 -6.42 10.33 -10.57
CA THR A 131 -6.33 8.88 -10.83
C THR A 131 -5.30 8.51 -11.89
N SER A 132 -4.98 9.43 -12.82
CA SER A 132 -3.87 9.26 -13.77
C SER A 132 -2.52 9.76 -13.26
N TYR A 133 -2.43 10.19 -12.00
CA TYR A 133 -1.20 10.71 -11.36
C TYR A 133 -0.58 11.91 -12.09
N ARG A 134 -1.39 12.70 -12.82
CA ARG A 134 -0.96 13.99 -13.41
C ARG A 134 -0.91 15.10 -12.38
N ILE A 135 -1.66 14.95 -11.30
CA ILE A 135 -1.55 15.76 -10.08
C ILE A 135 -1.33 14.84 -8.89
N LEU A 136 -0.60 15.33 -7.90
CA LEU A 136 -0.46 14.70 -6.60
C LEU A 136 -1.11 15.60 -5.56
N GLY A 137 -1.74 14.98 -4.56
CA GLY A 137 -2.56 15.68 -3.58
C GLY A 137 -2.36 15.11 -2.18
N ALA A 138 -2.64 15.96 -1.20
CA ALA A 138 -2.60 15.63 0.21
C ALA A 138 -3.99 15.85 0.83
N TYR A 139 -4.15 15.44 2.08
CA TYR A 139 -5.35 15.72 2.87
C TYR A 139 -4.93 16.49 4.12
N ALA A 140 -4.96 17.82 4.00
CA ALA A 140 -4.45 18.75 4.99
C ALA A 140 -5.57 19.18 5.97
N GLN A 141 -5.98 18.25 6.84
CA GLN A 141 -7.02 18.51 7.87
C GLN A 141 -6.44 18.89 9.24
N THR A 142 -5.39 18.19 9.68
CA THR A 142 -4.81 18.38 11.02
C THR A 142 -4.01 19.67 11.08
N GLU A 143 -4.32 20.51 12.06
CA GLU A 143 -3.59 21.73 12.40
C GLU A 143 -2.82 21.55 13.71
N LEU A 144 -1.82 22.41 13.97
CA LEU A 144 -0.98 22.31 15.18
C LEU A 144 -1.81 22.35 16.48
N GLY A 145 -2.90 23.11 16.51
CA GLY A 145 -3.79 23.21 17.68
C GLY A 145 -4.95 22.21 17.69
N HIS A 146 -5.25 21.55 16.56
CA HIS A 146 -6.50 20.82 16.36
C HIS A 146 -6.30 19.58 15.48
N GLY A 147 -6.53 18.40 16.05
CA GLY A 147 -6.50 17.12 15.31
C GLY A 147 -7.69 16.22 15.58
N SER A 148 -8.13 16.12 16.84
CA SER A 148 -9.28 15.27 17.21
C SER A 148 -10.63 15.98 17.05
N ASN A 149 -10.66 17.32 17.15
CA ASN A 149 -11.89 18.11 17.03
C ASN A 149 -11.88 18.91 15.72
N VAL A 150 -12.46 18.32 14.68
CA VAL A 150 -12.53 18.92 13.33
C VAL A 150 -13.40 20.17 13.30
N GLN A 151 -14.34 20.35 14.25
CA GLN A 151 -15.21 21.52 14.27
C GLN A 151 -14.48 22.83 14.63
N VAL A 152 -13.33 22.76 15.32
CA VAL A 152 -12.58 23.95 15.75
C VAL A 152 -11.67 24.50 14.66
N ALA A 153 -11.29 23.69 13.67
CA ALA A 153 -10.49 24.13 12.52
C ALA A 153 -11.25 25.13 11.63
N ASN A 154 -12.59 25.11 11.66
CA ASN A 154 -13.43 26.09 10.99
C ASN A 154 -13.68 27.29 11.92
N GLY A 155 -12.67 28.14 12.10
CA GLY A 155 -12.67 29.39 12.88
C GLY A 155 -14.00 29.82 13.51
N GLY A 156 -14.24 29.40 14.75
CA GLY A 156 -15.19 30.03 15.65
C GLY A 156 -14.60 31.31 16.23
N LEU A 157 -14.59 32.39 15.43
CA LEU A 157 -14.48 33.76 15.93
C LEU A 157 -15.89 34.33 16.09
N GLU A 158 -16.62 33.86 17.10
CA GLU A 158 -17.73 34.62 17.68
C GLU A 158 -17.59 34.58 19.20
N GLY A 159 -17.19 35.73 19.76
CA GLY A 159 -17.04 36.04 21.17
C GLY A 159 -16.73 37.52 21.32
#